data_AF-A0A2G6KYA0-F1
#
_entry.id   AF-A0A2G6KYA0-F1
#
_cell.length_a   1.000
_cell.length_b   1.000
_cell.length_c   1.000
_cell.angle_alpha   90.00
_cell.angle_beta   90.00
_cell.angle_gamma   90.00
#
_symmetry.space_group_name_H-M   'P 1'
#
loop_
_entity.id
_entity.type
_entity.pdbx_description
1 polymer ?
#
loop_
_entity_poly.entity_id
_entity_poly.type
_entity_poly.pdbx_seq_one_letter_code
_entity_poly.pdbx_strand_id
1 'polypeptide(L)'
;MPEYKAPLRDIQFVMHEVLKADEHYKAVRGNDDVNRELVDAIIEEGAKFCQNELAPLNRNGDEEGCGFDDGVVTTPAGFKEAYVKYVEGGWPSIAAAEEHGGQGLPNSIGIVMSEMMGTSNWSWGMYPGLSHGAIKTLEEHGTDEQKEKFLTRLISGEWTGTMCLTEPHCGTDLGILRTKAEPN
;
A
#
# COMPACT_ATOMS: atom_id res chain seq x y z
N MET A 1 9.81 -20.61 10.48
CA MET A 1 10.52 -19.56 9.75
C MET A 1 11.23 -18.68 10.77
N PRO A 2 12.40 -18.11 10.44
CA PRO A 2 12.99 -17.09 11.30
C PRO A 2 12.00 -15.94 11.49
N GLU A 3 11.98 -15.39 12.70
CA GLU A 3 11.16 -14.24 13.05
C GLU A 3 11.59 -13.03 12.21
N TYR A 4 10.66 -12.40 11.51
CA TYR A 4 10.94 -11.15 10.81
C TYR A 4 11.23 -10.05 11.83
N LYS A 5 12.33 -9.33 11.63
CA LYS A 5 12.69 -8.15 12.42
C LYS A 5 12.93 -6.98 11.48
N ALA A 6 12.14 -5.91 11.63
CA ALA A 6 12.31 -4.72 10.82
C ALA A 6 13.68 -4.08 11.07
N PRO A 7 14.44 -3.69 10.02
CA PRO A 7 15.78 -3.12 10.16
C PRO A 7 15.73 -1.62 10.53
N LEU A 8 15.06 -1.29 11.63
CA LEU A 8 14.78 0.10 12.06
C LEU A 8 16.01 1.00 12.06
N ARG A 9 17.16 0.50 12.56
CA ARG A 9 18.40 1.28 12.61
C ARG A 9 18.89 1.69 11.21
N ASP A 10 18.76 0.79 10.23
CA ASP A 10 19.21 1.02 8.86
C ASP A 10 18.25 1.98 8.14
N ILE A 11 16.94 1.79 8.32
CA ILE A 11 15.92 2.72 7.85
C ILE A 11 16.17 4.14 8.41
N GLN A 12 16.42 4.25 9.72
CA GLN A 12 16.72 5.53 10.37
C GLN A 12 18.04 6.14 9.89
N PHE A 13 19.04 5.32 9.61
CA PHE A 13 20.30 5.78 9.00
C PHE A 13 20.03 6.41 7.64
N VAL A 14 19.33 5.71 6.76
CA VAL A 14 19.03 6.20 5.41
C VAL A 14 18.18 7.47 5.48
N MET A 15 17.11 7.47 6.28
CA MET A 15 16.20 8.60 6.37
C MET A 15 16.88 9.85 6.94
N HIS A 16 17.60 9.74 8.06
CA HIS A 16 18.06 10.92 8.80
C HIS A 16 19.51 11.29 8.51
N GLU A 17 20.38 10.31 8.31
CA GLU A 17 21.83 10.56 8.15
C GLU A 17 22.23 10.70 6.69
N VAL A 18 21.56 9.96 5.78
CA VAL A 18 21.85 10.01 4.33
C VAL A 18 20.96 11.02 3.62
N LEU A 19 19.64 10.86 3.75
CA LEU A 19 18.66 11.67 3.02
C LEU A 19 18.33 12.99 3.72
N LYS A 20 18.66 13.10 5.02
CA LYS A 20 18.32 14.26 5.85
C LYS A 20 16.84 14.64 5.73
N ALA A 21 15.98 13.65 5.90
CA ALA A 21 14.55 13.73 5.61
C ALA A 21 13.87 14.89 6.34
N ASP A 22 14.28 15.20 7.57
CA ASP A 22 13.80 16.33 8.36
C ASP A 22 14.11 17.68 7.70
N GLU A 23 15.36 17.92 7.29
CA GLU A 23 15.74 19.13 6.56
C GLU A 23 14.99 19.22 5.22
N HIS A 24 14.85 18.09 4.52
CA HIS A 24 14.18 18.01 3.23
C HIS A 24 12.68 18.31 3.34
N TYR A 25 11.96 17.69 4.29
CA TYR A 25 10.54 17.92 4.48
C TYR A 25 10.24 19.35 4.85
N LYS A 26 11.05 19.94 5.75
CA LYS A 26 10.95 21.36 6.09
C LYS A 26 11.11 22.25 4.86
N ALA A 27 12.09 21.97 4.01
CA ALA A 27 12.35 22.76 2.81
C ALA A 27 11.22 22.67 1.78
N VAL A 28 10.62 21.49 1.60
CA VAL A 28 9.55 21.25 0.61
C VAL A 28 8.19 21.74 1.12
N ARG A 29 7.87 21.52 2.40
CA ARG A 29 6.55 21.85 2.98
C ARG A 29 6.49 23.26 3.56
N GLY A 30 7.63 23.86 3.93
CA GLY A 30 7.67 25.18 4.57
C GLY A 30 7.22 25.19 6.04
N ASN A 31 7.05 24.02 6.67
CA ASN A 31 6.70 23.85 8.08
C ASN A 31 7.46 22.65 8.70
N ASP A 32 7.40 22.53 10.03
CA ASP A 32 8.08 21.46 10.80
C ASP A 32 7.10 20.37 11.27
N ASP A 33 5.92 20.28 10.64
CA ASP A 33 4.84 19.37 11.07
C ASP A 33 5.22 17.89 10.84
N VAL A 34 6.11 17.63 9.88
CA VAL A 34 6.70 16.30 9.65
C VAL A 34 8.17 16.35 10.07
N ASN A 35 8.41 15.99 11.33
CA ASN A 35 9.73 15.99 11.94
C ASN A 35 10.21 14.55 12.22
N ARG A 36 11.47 14.45 12.67
CA ARG A 36 12.11 13.16 12.98
C ARG A 36 11.32 12.32 13.97
N GLU A 37 10.81 12.92 15.05
CA GLU A 37 10.07 12.19 16.09
C GLU A 37 8.80 11.55 15.51
N LEU A 38 8.03 12.31 14.73
CA LEU A 38 6.84 11.78 14.06
C LEU A 38 7.19 10.65 13.08
N VAL A 39 8.23 10.84 12.26
CA VAL A 39 8.66 9.84 11.27
C VAL A 39 9.13 8.56 11.97
N ASP A 40 9.95 8.67 13.02
CA ASP A 40 10.42 7.52 13.78
C ASP A 40 9.26 6.78 14.45
N ALA A 41 8.29 7.50 15.04
CA ALA A 41 7.10 6.90 15.63
C ALA A 41 6.27 6.12 14.60
N ILE A 42 6.02 6.69 13.41
CA ILE A 42 5.27 6.02 12.34
C ILE A 42 5.98 4.75 11.88
N ILE A 43 7.31 4.82 11.67
CA ILE A 43 8.11 3.67 11.22
C ILE A 43 8.13 2.57 12.30
N GLU A 44 8.25 2.94 13.58
CA GLU A 44 8.23 1.98 14.69
C GLU A 44 6.88 1.28 14.84
N GLU A 45 5.76 2.00 14.71
CA GLU A 45 4.42 1.39 14.70
C GLU A 45 4.20 0.51 13.46
N GLY A 46 4.68 0.93 12.29
CA GLY A 46 4.64 0.13 11.07
C GLY A 46 5.45 -1.16 11.20
N ALA A 47 6.60 -1.09 11.86
CA ALA A 47 7.42 -2.26 12.17
C ALA A 47 6.69 -3.23 13.12
N LYS A 48 6.00 -2.72 14.16
CA LYS A 48 5.18 -3.56 15.05
C LYS A 48 4.08 -4.26 14.28
N PHE A 49 3.37 -3.55 13.40
CA PHE A 49 2.35 -4.16 12.55
C PHE A 49 2.93 -5.27 11.67
N CYS A 50 4.02 -5.01 10.95
CA CYS A 50 4.64 -6.00 10.07
C CYS A 50 5.16 -7.23 10.83
N GLN A 51 5.75 -7.04 12.01
CA GLN A 51 6.28 -8.13 12.83
C GLN A 51 5.19 -8.96 13.52
N ASN A 52 4.16 -8.31 14.06
CA ASN A 52 3.17 -8.96 14.92
C ASN A 52 1.94 -9.45 14.15
N GLU A 53 1.58 -8.78 13.05
CA GLU A 53 0.36 -9.08 12.27
C GLU A 53 0.69 -9.76 10.94
N LEU A 54 1.69 -9.29 10.19
CA LEU A 54 1.93 -9.79 8.83
C LEU A 54 2.87 -10.99 8.76
N ALA A 55 4.02 -10.91 9.42
CA ALA A 55 5.04 -11.95 9.35
C ALA A 55 4.54 -13.33 9.82
N PRO A 56 3.70 -13.46 10.87
CA PRO A 56 3.14 -14.75 11.25
C PRO A 56 2.25 -15.36 10.16
N LEU A 57 1.64 -14.53 9.32
CA LEU A 57 0.74 -14.96 8.24
C LEU A 57 1.47 -15.37 6.95
N ASN A 58 2.78 -15.15 6.86
CA ASN A 58 3.51 -15.44 5.63
C ASN A 58 3.53 -16.94 5.32
N ARG A 59 3.64 -17.78 6.37
CA ARG A 59 3.70 -19.24 6.18
C ARG A 59 2.38 -19.82 5.73
N ASN A 60 1.31 -19.50 6.45
CA ASN A 60 0.01 -20.08 6.13
C ASN A 60 -0.55 -19.47 4.84
N GLY A 61 -0.18 -18.24 4.49
CA GLY A 61 -0.44 -17.66 3.18
C GLY A 61 0.06 -18.53 2.01
N ASP A 62 1.25 -19.14 2.15
CA ASP A 62 1.80 -20.09 1.17
C ASP A 62 1.15 -21.48 1.26
N GLU A 63 0.96 -22.00 2.46
CA GLU A 63 0.43 -23.36 2.68
C GLU A 63 -1.06 -23.49 2.31
N GLU A 64 -1.86 -22.46 2.54
CA GLU A 64 -3.31 -22.46 2.28
C GLU A 64 -3.66 -21.98 0.86
N GLY A 65 -2.98 -20.93 0.37
CA GLY A 65 -3.32 -20.26 -0.87
C GLY A 65 -4.73 -19.64 -0.87
N CYS A 66 -5.17 -19.16 -2.04
CA CYS A 66 -6.56 -18.72 -2.21
C CYS A 66 -7.44 -19.86 -2.71
N GLY A 67 -8.67 -19.94 -2.19
CA GLY A 67 -9.74 -20.78 -2.71
C GLY A 67 -10.58 -20.04 -3.74
N PHE A 68 -11.19 -20.77 -4.66
CA PHE A 68 -12.15 -20.24 -5.62
C PHE A 68 -13.35 -21.18 -5.75
N ASP A 69 -14.54 -20.67 -5.45
CA ASP A 69 -15.81 -21.40 -5.56
C ASP A 69 -16.90 -20.45 -6.08
N ASP A 70 -17.52 -20.81 -7.21
CA ASP A 70 -18.61 -20.08 -7.87
C ASP A 70 -18.47 -18.54 -7.90
N GLY A 71 -17.32 -18.05 -8.38
CA GLY A 71 -17.06 -16.61 -8.49
C GLY A 71 -16.60 -15.92 -7.20
N VAL A 72 -16.56 -16.65 -6.08
CA VAL A 72 -16.09 -16.16 -4.78
C VAL A 72 -14.66 -16.64 -4.55
N VAL A 73 -13.76 -15.70 -4.26
CA VAL A 73 -12.39 -15.99 -3.80
C VAL A 73 -12.35 -15.93 -2.28
N THR A 74 -11.77 -16.96 -1.65
CA THR A 74 -11.45 -16.95 -0.22
C THR A 74 -9.93 -16.83 -0.05
N THR A 75 -9.51 -15.95 0.85
CA THR A 75 -8.09 -15.74 1.16
C THR A 75 -7.64 -16.64 2.30
N PRO A 76 -6.32 -16.85 2.48
CA PRO A 76 -5.77 -17.54 3.64
C PRO A 76 -6.29 -16.97 4.97
N ALA A 77 -6.37 -17.83 5.99
CA ALA A 77 -6.77 -17.44 7.33
C ALA A 77 -5.91 -16.28 7.87
N GLY A 78 -6.53 -15.28 8.49
CA GLY A 78 -5.84 -14.11 9.06
C GLY A 78 -5.61 -12.96 8.07
N PHE A 79 -5.65 -13.18 6.76
CA PHE A 79 -5.38 -12.12 5.77
C PHE A 79 -6.42 -11.00 5.85
N LYS A 80 -7.70 -11.37 5.98
CA LYS A 80 -8.80 -10.42 6.09
C LYS A 80 -8.73 -9.62 7.38
N GLU A 81 -8.42 -10.28 8.50
CA GLU A 81 -8.28 -9.67 9.81
C GLU A 81 -7.09 -8.68 9.83
N ALA A 82 -5.97 -9.05 9.22
CA ALA A 82 -4.82 -8.17 9.06
C ALA A 82 -5.15 -6.96 8.16
N TYR A 83 -5.95 -7.14 7.10
CA TYR A 83 -6.42 -6.04 6.26
C TYR A 83 -7.31 -5.05 7.02
N VAL A 84 -8.21 -5.54 7.88
CA VAL A 84 -9.02 -4.67 8.75
C VAL A 84 -8.12 -3.84 9.67
N LYS A 85 -7.15 -4.47 10.36
CA LYS A 85 -6.18 -3.75 11.20
C LYS A 85 -5.33 -2.75 10.40
N TYR A 86 -5.00 -3.09 9.16
CA TYR A 86 -4.28 -2.19 8.25
C TYR A 86 -5.09 -0.91 7.95
N VAL A 87 -6.37 -1.08 7.63
CA VAL A 87 -7.29 0.05 7.39
C VAL A 87 -7.54 0.85 8.67
N GLU A 88 -7.82 0.20 9.79
CA GLU A 88 -8.05 0.86 11.09
C GLU A 88 -6.83 1.65 11.58
N GLY A 89 -5.61 1.18 11.26
CA GLY A 89 -4.36 1.90 11.55
C GLY A 89 -4.10 3.10 10.63
N GLY A 90 -4.95 3.36 9.63
CA GLY A 90 -4.78 4.47 8.68
C GLY A 90 -3.64 4.27 7.69
N TRP A 91 -3.05 3.07 7.62
CA TRP A 91 -1.91 2.79 6.75
C TRP A 91 -2.17 3.00 5.25
N PRO A 92 -3.37 2.73 4.67
CA PRO A 92 -3.62 2.99 3.25
C PRO A 92 -3.53 4.49 2.88
N SER A 93 -3.77 5.39 3.84
CA SER A 93 -3.99 6.81 3.56
C SER A 93 -2.78 7.71 3.85
N ILE A 94 -1.65 7.14 4.31
CA ILE A 94 -0.44 7.87 4.78
C ILE A 94 -0.06 9.02 3.85
N ALA A 95 0.20 8.73 2.58
CA ALA A 95 0.74 9.71 1.64
C ALA A 95 -0.30 10.34 0.70
N ALA A 96 -1.56 9.93 0.83
CA ALA A 96 -2.63 10.45 0.01
C ALA A 96 -2.98 11.90 0.39
N ALA A 97 -3.59 12.63 -0.55
CA ALA A 97 -4.03 14.00 -0.31
C ALA A 97 -5.18 14.06 0.70
N GLU A 98 -5.14 15.06 1.59
CA GLU A 98 -6.15 15.27 2.64
C GLU A 98 -7.55 15.50 2.06
N GLU A 99 -7.65 16.12 0.87
CA GLU A 99 -8.91 16.40 0.18
C GLU A 99 -9.76 15.14 -0.10
N HIS A 100 -9.11 13.98 -0.18
CA HIS A 100 -9.74 12.67 -0.40
C HIS A 100 -9.58 11.72 0.81
N GLY A 101 -9.32 12.27 2.01
CA GLY A 101 -9.21 11.50 3.25
C GLY A 101 -7.82 10.94 3.54
N GLY A 102 -6.79 11.42 2.84
CA GLY A 102 -5.39 11.12 3.11
C GLY A 102 -4.83 11.84 4.34
N GLN A 103 -3.61 11.46 4.76
CA GLN A 103 -2.89 12.12 5.85
C GLN A 103 -1.87 13.17 5.37
N GLY A 104 -1.66 13.29 4.05
CA GLY A 104 -0.77 14.30 3.47
C GLY A 104 0.71 14.14 3.82
N LEU A 105 1.13 12.97 4.31
CA LEU A 105 2.51 12.70 4.70
C LEU A 105 3.41 12.45 3.47
N PRO A 106 4.74 12.63 3.58
CA PRO A 106 5.65 12.36 2.48
C PRO A 106 5.59 10.91 1.97
N ASN A 107 5.59 10.74 0.64
CA ASN A 107 5.57 9.42 -0.02
C ASN A 107 6.72 8.49 0.41
N SER A 108 7.88 9.05 0.79
CA SER A 108 9.01 8.31 1.34
C SER A 108 8.64 7.48 2.58
N ILE A 109 7.72 7.95 3.42
CA ILE A 109 7.21 7.18 4.57
C ILE A 109 6.42 5.96 4.09
N GLY A 110 5.58 6.13 3.06
CA GLY A 110 4.85 5.03 2.42
C GLY A 110 5.76 4.00 1.76
N ILE A 111 6.90 4.42 1.20
CA ILE A 111 7.92 3.53 0.64
C ILE A 111 8.55 2.66 1.73
N VAL A 112 8.93 3.25 2.87
CA VAL A 112 9.47 2.51 4.02
C VAL A 112 8.46 1.49 4.54
N MET A 113 7.19 1.88 4.65
CA MET A 113 6.13 0.94 5.05
C MET A 113 5.97 -0.20 4.03
N SER A 114 6.02 0.11 2.73
CA SER A 114 5.93 -0.89 1.66
C SER A 114 7.10 -1.89 1.69
N GLU A 115 8.31 -1.43 2.00
CA GLU A 115 9.48 -2.31 2.18
C GLU A 115 9.26 -3.29 3.34
N MET A 116 8.80 -2.79 4.50
CA MET A 116 8.54 -3.63 5.67
C MET A 116 7.41 -4.63 5.43
N MET A 117 6.33 -4.21 4.76
CA MET A 117 5.23 -5.09 4.38
C MET A 117 5.70 -6.17 3.39
N GLY A 118 6.41 -5.76 2.33
CA GLY A 118 6.91 -6.68 1.32
C GLY A 118 7.88 -7.73 1.88
N THR A 119 8.71 -7.34 2.85
CA THR A 119 9.68 -8.25 3.47
C THR A 119 9.01 -9.18 4.51
N SER A 120 7.99 -8.69 5.22
CA SER A 120 7.26 -9.51 6.20
C SER A 120 6.30 -10.50 5.55
N ASN A 121 5.54 -10.07 4.55
CA ASN A 121 4.58 -10.88 3.83
C ASN A 121 4.25 -10.26 2.46
N TRP A 122 5.00 -10.65 1.43
CA TRP A 122 4.86 -10.09 0.09
C TRP A 122 3.47 -10.33 -0.52
N SER A 123 2.92 -11.54 -0.37
CA SER A 123 1.62 -11.90 -0.96
C SER A 123 0.47 -11.12 -0.32
N TRP A 124 0.53 -10.87 0.99
CA TRP A 124 -0.41 -9.98 1.66
C TRP A 124 -0.22 -8.51 1.26
N GLY A 125 1.03 -8.05 1.16
CA GLY A 125 1.36 -6.66 0.80
C GLY A 125 0.83 -6.24 -0.58
N MET A 126 0.61 -7.19 -1.49
CA MET A 126 0.06 -6.91 -2.82
C MET A 126 -1.42 -6.46 -2.80
N TYR A 127 -2.22 -6.84 -1.81
CA TYR A 127 -3.64 -6.44 -1.74
C TYR A 127 -3.80 -4.91 -1.67
N PRO A 128 -3.20 -4.21 -0.68
CA PRO A 128 -3.18 -2.74 -0.71
C PRO A 128 -2.21 -2.19 -1.76
N GLY A 129 -1.11 -2.90 -2.05
CA GLY A 129 -0.08 -2.43 -2.98
C GLY A 129 -0.59 -2.18 -4.40
N LEU A 130 -1.48 -3.03 -4.92
CA LEU A 130 -2.07 -2.88 -6.25
C LEU A 130 -2.99 -1.65 -6.35
N SER A 131 -3.63 -1.26 -5.24
CA SER A 131 -4.50 -0.08 -5.19
C SER A 131 -3.74 1.22 -5.47
N HIS A 132 -2.44 1.31 -5.15
CA HIS A 132 -1.64 2.50 -5.44
C HIS A 132 -1.65 2.87 -6.94
N GLY A 133 -1.58 1.87 -7.84
CA GLY A 133 -1.64 2.12 -9.28
C GLY A 133 -3.01 2.66 -9.73
N ALA A 134 -4.09 2.11 -9.17
CA ALA A 134 -5.44 2.59 -9.43
C ALA A 134 -5.65 4.03 -8.94
N ILE A 135 -5.17 4.33 -7.72
CA ILE A 135 -5.20 5.67 -7.12
C ILE A 135 -4.46 6.66 -8.02
N LYS A 136 -3.20 6.38 -8.39
CA LYS A 136 -2.42 7.28 -9.25
C LYS A 136 -3.04 7.52 -10.62
N THR A 137 -3.66 6.49 -11.21
CA THR A 137 -4.36 6.63 -12.50
C THR A 137 -5.55 7.59 -12.38
N LEU A 138 -6.33 7.49 -11.30
CA LEU A 138 -7.49 8.36 -11.05
C LEU A 138 -7.07 9.78 -10.66
N GLU A 139 -6.00 9.95 -9.88
CA GLU A 139 -5.46 11.27 -9.56
C GLU A 139 -5.07 12.05 -10.83
N GLU A 140 -4.36 11.40 -11.76
CA GLU A 140 -3.84 12.04 -12.96
C GLU A 140 -4.90 12.21 -14.07
N HIS A 141 -5.78 11.22 -14.24
CA HIS A 141 -6.65 11.14 -15.42
C HIS A 141 -8.16 11.12 -15.11
N GLY A 142 -8.55 11.02 -13.84
CA GLY A 142 -9.95 11.00 -13.44
C GLY A 142 -10.62 12.36 -13.56
N THR A 143 -11.91 12.37 -13.94
CA THR A 143 -12.76 13.55 -13.76
C THR A 143 -13.02 13.80 -12.28
N ASP A 144 -13.45 15.01 -11.90
CA ASP A 144 -13.77 15.33 -10.50
C ASP A 144 -14.84 14.36 -9.91
N GLU A 145 -15.83 14.00 -10.72
CA GLU A 145 -16.85 13.01 -10.32
C GLU A 145 -16.24 11.61 -10.09
N GLN A 146 -15.31 11.18 -10.94
CA GLN A 146 -14.61 9.91 -10.76
C GLN A 146 -13.72 9.94 -9.52
N LYS A 147 -12.99 11.04 -9.30
CA LYS A 147 -12.13 11.23 -8.14
C LYS A 147 -12.93 11.14 -6.85
N GLU A 148 -13.99 11.91 -6.73
CA GLU A 148 -14.86 11.91 -5.53
C GLU A 148 -15.45 10.52 -5.26
N LYS A 149 -15.88 9.82 -6.31
CA LYS A 149 -16.49 8.49 -6.18
C LYS A 149 -15.51 7.39 -5.82
N PHE A 150 -14.32 7.40 -6.43
CA PHE A 150 -13.39 6.27 -6.37
C PHE A 150 -12.20 6.53 -5.44
N LEU A 151 -11.58 7.71 -5.46
CA LEU A 151 -10.38 7.98 -4.66
C LEU A 151 -10.67 7.90 -3.18
N THR A 152 -11.76 8.48 -2.69
CA THR A 152 -12.10 8.47 -1.26
C THR A 152 -12.20 7.04 -0.69
N ARG A 153 -12.74 6.09 -1.46
CA ARG A 153 -12.87 4.68 -1.05
C ARG A 153 -11.59 3.86 -1.22
N LEU A 154 -10.77 4.20 -2.23
CA LEU A 154 -9.48 3.57 -2.44
C LEU A 154 -8.46 4.02 -1.38
N ILE A 155 -8.45 5.32 -1.05
CA ILE A 155 -7.55 5.93 -0.06
C ILE A 155 -7.91 5.49 1.36
N SER A 156 -9.21 5.32 1.67
CA SER A 156 -9.63 4.76 2.95
C SER A 156 -9.29 3.26 3.07
N GLY A 157 -9.02 2.58 1.95
CA GLY A 157 -8.85 1.13 1.90
C GLY A 157 -10.17 0.34 1.99
N GLU A 158 -11.34 1.01 1.96
CA GLU A 158 -12.63 0.34 1.82
C GLU A 158 -12.68 -0.49 0.54
N TRP A 159 -12.16 0.09 -0.55
CA TRP A 159 -12.02 -0.55 -1.85
C TRP A 159 -10.55 -0.82 -2.15
N THR A 160 -10.31 -1.91 -2.88
CA THR A 160 -9.01 -2.19 -3.49
C THR A 160 -9.06 -1.99 -4.99
N GLY A 161 -7.90 -1.77 -5.60
CA GLY A 161 -7.74 -1.61 -7.03
C GLY A 161 -6.79 -2.65 -7.62
N THR A 162 -6.94 -2.92 -8.92
CA THR A 162 -6.03 -3.76 -9.68
C THR A 162 -5.94 -3.29 -11.13
N MET A 163 -4.97 -3.83 -11.86
CA MET A 163 -4.77 -3.59 -13.28
C MET A 163 -5.08 -4.87 -14.07
N CYS A 164 -6.04 -4.77 -15.00
CA CYS A 164 -6.43 -5.88 -15.87
C CYS A 164 -5.88 -5.64 -17.28
N LEU A 165 -4.65 -6.08 -17.52
CA LEU A 165 -3.91 -5.79 -18.75
C LEU A 165 -3.75 -7.01 -19.66
N THR A 166 -3.36 -8.16 -19.11
CA THR A 166 -2.95 -9.36 -19.85
C THR A 166 -4.14 -10.25 -20.22
N GLU A 167 -4.08 -10.90 -21.38
CA GLU A 167 -5.00 -11.97 -21.82
C GLU A 167 -4.21 -13.25 -22.14
N PRO A 168 -4.83 -14.45 -22.26
CA PRO A 168 -4.10 -15.72 -22.48
C PRO A 168 -3.16 -15.74 -23.70
N HIS A 169 -3.39 -14.88 -24.69
CA HIS A 169 -2.61 -14.77 -25.91
C HIS A 169 -1.78 -13.47 -25.99
N CYS A 170 -1.76 -12.66 -24.93
CA CYS A 170 -1.28 -11.28 -24.92
C CYS A 170 -0.64 -10.95 -23.56
N GLY A 171 0.69 -10.93 -23.50
CA GLY A 171 1.48 -10.57 -22.32
C GLY A 171 2.37 -9.35 -22.58
N THR A 172 3.60 -9.59 -23.05
CA THR A 172 4.54 -8.52 -23.40
C THR A 172 4.02 -7.63 -24.55
N ASP A 173 3.32 -8.22 -25.52
CA ASP A 173 2.68 -7.49 -26.61
C ASP A 173 1.22 -7.19 -26.28
N LEU A 174 0.95 -6.02 -25.68
CA LEU A 174 -0.41 -5.56 -25.37
C LEU A 174 -1.19 -5.05 -26.60
N GLY A 175 -0.54 -4.93 -27.77
CA GLY A 175 -1.19 -4.41 -28.99
C GLY A 175 -2.22 -5.37 -29.59
N ILE A 176 -2.21 -6.63 -29.17
CA ILE A 176 -3.06 -7.71 -29.70
C ILE A 176 -4.25 -8.06 -28.79
N LEU A 177 -4.56 -7.21 -27.80
CA LEU A 177 -5.73 -7.38 -26.92
C LEU A 177 -7.03 -7.53 -27.71
N ARG A 178 -7.93 -8.38 -27.20
CA ARG A 178 -9.25 -8.62 -27.81
C ARG A 178 -10.41 -8.14 -26.97
N THR A 179 -10.18 -7.75 -25.71
CA THR A 179 -11.18 -7.07 -24.88
C THR A 179 -11.73 -5.85 -25.60
N LYS A 180 -13.06 -5.67 -25.58
CA LYS A 180 -13.77 -4.57 -26.23
C LYS A 180 -14.59 -3.80 -25.21
N ALA A 181 -14.70 -2.49 -25.41
CA ALA A 181 -15.62 -1.62 -24.69
C ALA A 181 -16.55 -0.96 -25.72
N GLU A 182 -17.85 -1.25 -25.61
CA GLU A 182 -18.89 -0.64 -26.45
C GLU A 182 -19.60 0.46 -25.62
N PRO A 183 -19.88 1.65 -26.19
CA PRO A 183 -20.65 2.67 -25.49
C PRO A 183 -22.03 2.13 -25.09
N ASN A 184 -22.46 2.45 -23.87
CA ASN A 184 -23.81 2.15 -23.38
C ASN A 184 -24.86 3.13 -23.92
#